data_AF-A0A2R6G8W2-F1
#
_entry.id   AF-A0A2R6G8W2-F1
#
_cell.length_a   1.000
_cell.length_b   1.000
_cell.length_c   1.000
_cell.angle_alpha   90.00
_cell.angle_beta   90.00
_cell.angle_gamma   90.00
#
_symmetry.space_group_name_H-M   'P 1'
#
loop_
_entity.id
_entity.type
_entity.pdbx_description
1 polymer ?
#
loop_
_entity_poly.entity_id
_entity_poly.type
_entity_poly.pdbx_seq_one_letter_code
_entity_poly.pdbx_strand_id
1 'polypeptide(L)'
;MEGTEESIPDVIADLETGEALYDRHRKDCFVVQEVEERGTRIERDDEDFFVPHSLFAPWVDSRLFPVEEADSEDLPDWLQAE
;
A
#
# COMPACT_ATOMS: atom_id res chain seq x y z
N MET A 1 -29.20 -4.94 13.25
CA MET A 1 -28.37 -6.15 13.19
C MET A 1 -27.09 -5.72 12.51
N GLU A 2 -25.99 -5.95 13.22
CA GLU A 2 -24.59 -5.95 12.77
C GLU A 2 -24.14 -4.77 11.90
N GLY A 3 -23.52 -3.78 12.55
CA GLY A 3 -22.41 -3.11 11.91
C GLY A 3 -21.34 -4.17 11.76
N THR A 4 -21.02 -4.54 10.52
CA THR A 4 -19.82 -5.31 10.25
C THR A 4 -18.67 -4.46 10.74
N GLU A 5 -18.12 -4.83 11.90
CA GLU A 5 -16.71 -4.58 12.22
C GLU A 5 -15.94 -5.27 11.09
N GLU A 6 -15.80 -4.57 9.95
CA GLU A 6 -14.94 -4.97 8.85
C GLU A 6 -13.52 -4.92 9.42
N SER A 7 -13.14 -6.05 10.02
CA SER A 7 -11.82 -6.24 10.57
C SER A 7 -10.83 -6.03 9.44
N ILE A 8 -9.74 -5.31 9.73
CA ILE A 8 -8.66 -5.08 8.78
C ILE A 8 -8.20 -6.46 8.27
N PRO A 9 -8.17 -6.70 6.95
CA PRO A 9 -7.72 -7.98 6.41
C PRO A 9 -6.29 -8.28 6.86
N ASP A 10 -5.95 -9.54 7.17
CA ASP A 10 -4.62 -9.89 7.67
C ASP A 10 -3.47 -9.38 6.79
N VAL A 11 -3.63 -9.45 5.46
CA VAL A 11 -2.65 -8.94 4.49
C VAL A 11 -2.44 -7.43 4.56
N ILE A 12 -3.42 -6.68 5.07
CA ILE A 12 -3.32 -5.23 5.30
C ILE A 12 -2.86 -4.94 6.72
N ALA A 13 -3.26 -5.76 7.69
CA ALA A 13 -2.88 -5.62 9.09
C ALA A 13 -1.39 -5.84 9.32
N ASP A 14 -0.72 -6.56 8.42
CA ASP A 14 0.74 -6.76 8.43
C ASP A 14 1.52 -5.54 7.91
N LEU A 15 0.85 -4.59 7.22
CA LEU A 15 1.51 -3.41 6.65
C LEU A 15 1.89 -2.40 7.74
N GLU A 16 3.10 -1.88 7.64
CA GLU A 16 3.59 -0.84 8.54
C GLU A 16 3.47 0.57 7.92
N THR A 17 3.23 1.58 8.75
CA THR A 17 3.36 2.99 8.32
C THR A 17 4.79 3.27 7.89
N GLY A 18 4.96 3.85 6.70
CA GLY A 18 6.23 4.07 6.03
C GLY A 18 6.62 2.92 5.09
N GLU A 19 5.87 1.82 5.06
CA GLU A 19 6.18 0.71 4.17
C GLU A 19 5.95 1.10 2.71
N ALA A 20 7.00 0.97 1.89
CA ALA A 20 6.94 1.23 0.47
C ALA A 20 6.66 -0.05 -0.30
N LEU A 21 5.61 -0.01 -1.11
CA LEU A 21 5.11 -1.12 -1.91
C LEU A 21 5.26 -0.79 -3.40
N TYR A 22 5.68 -1.79 -4.17
CA TYR A 22 5.86 -1.72 -5.62
C TYR A 22 4.81 -2.54 -6.35
N ASP A 23 4.11 -1.88 -7.28
CA ASP A 23 3.18 -2.50 -8.22
C ASP A 23 3.90 -2.87 -9.51
N ARG A 24 4.27 -4.15 -9.65
CA ARG A 24 4.95 -4.68 -10.84
C ARG A 24 4.13 -4.53 -12.12
N HIS A 25 2.79 -4.49 -12.01
CA HIS A 25 1.91 -4.42 -13.17
C HIS A 25 1.82 -3.00 -13.74
N ARG A 26 1.87 -1.99 -12.87
CA ARG A 26 1.84 -0.57 -13.25
C ARG A 26 3.22 0.07 -13.32
N LYS A 27 4.26 -0.60 -12.81
CA LYS A 27 5.60 -0.04 -12.56
C LYS A 27 5.49 1.23 -11.72
N ASP A 28 4.78 1.10 -10.61
CA ASP A 28 4.39 2.23 -9.78
C ASP A 28 4.68 1.93 -8.31
N CYS A 29 5.01 2.95 -7.53
CA CYS A 29 5.33 2.81 -6.12
C CYS A 29 4.34 3.60 -5.28
N PHE A 30 4.17 3.17 -4.04
CA PHE A 30 3.39 3.88 -3.06
C PHE A 30 3.84 3.54 -1.66
N VAL A 31 3.63 4.49 -0.74
CA VAL A 31 4.04 4.39 0.66
C VAL A 31 2.79 4.30 1.51
N VAL A 32 2.73 3.34 2.42
CA VAL A 32 1.65 3.22 3.39
C VAL A 32 1.79 4.35 4.41
N GLN A 33 0.85 5.28 4.42
CA GLN A 33 0.86 6.38 5.40
C GLN A 33 0.18 5.95 6.70
N GLU A 34 -1.00 5.34 6.59
CA GLU A 34 -1.80 4.96 7.75
C GLU A 34 -2.78 3.84 7.40
N VAL A 35 -2.87 2.82 8.23
CA VAL A 35 -3.91 1.78 8.13
C VAL A 35 -5.06 2.17 9.06
N GLU A 36 -6.19 2.59 8.48
CA GLU A 36 -7.41 2.94 9.22
C GLU A 36 -8.39 1.75 9.21
N GLU A 37 -9.44 1.78 10.03
CA GLU A 37 -10.43 0.69 10.10
C GLU A 37 -11.14 0.43 8.76
N ARG A 38 -11.38 1.48 7.96
CA ARG A 38 -12.18 1.40 6.72
C ARG A 38 -11.35 1.31 5.44
N GLY A 39 -10.03 1.45 5.53
CA GLY A 39 -9.15 1.58 4.39
C GLY A 39 -7.74 1.98 4.78
N THR A 40 -6.86 1.96 3.79
CA THR A 40 -5.45 2.34 3.96
C THR A 40 -5.21 3.64 3.23
N ARG A 41 -4.54 4.58 3.90
CA ARG A 41 -3.96 5.76 3.25
C ARG A 41 -2.62 5.40 2.68
N ILE A 42 -2.45 5.69 1.40
CA ILE A 42 -1.20 5.51 0.68
C ILE A 42 -0.80 6.83 0.05
N GLU A 43 0.49 7.09 -0.01
CA GLU A 43 1.07 8.22 -0.71
C GLU A 43 1.69 7.73 -2.02
N ARG A 44 1.54 8.53 -3.08
CA ARG A 44 2.18 8.31 -4.38
C ARG A 44 2.49 9.66 -4.99
N ASP A 45 3.76 9.93 -5.29
CA ASP A 45 4.20 11.17 -5.95
C ASP A 45 3.74 12.43 -5.19
N ASP A 46 3.97 12.46 -3.86
CA ASP A 46 3.51 13.51 -2.94
C ASP A 46 1.98 13.71 -2.87
N GLU A 47 1.18 12.81 -3.44
CA GLU A 47 -0.28 12.81 -3.33
C GLU A 47 -0.78 11.70 -2.40
N ASP A 48 -1.61 12.07 -1.42
CA ASP A 48 -2.30 11.14 -0.53
C ASP A 48 -3.58 10.58 -1.16
N PHE A 49 -3.74 9.25 -1.11
CA PHE A 49 -4.90 8.51 -1.56
C PHE A 49 -5.47 7.65 -0.45
N PHE A 50 -6.79 7.63 -0.31
CA PHE A 50 -7.50 6.72 0.58
C PHE A 50 -8.08 5.54 -0.22
N VAL A 51 -7.64 4.31 0.09
CA VAL A 51 -8.06 3.10 -0.61
C VAL A 51 -8.81 2.17 0.34
N PRO A 52 -10.09 1.81 0.05
CA PRO A 52 -10.82 0.83 0.84
C PRO A 52 -10.15 -0.55 0.87
N HIS A 53 -10.19 -1.24 2.00
CA HIS A 53 -9.58 -2.57 2.16
C HIS A 53 -10.08 -3.60 1.14
N SER A 54 -11.35 -3.53 0.77
CA SER A 54 -11.95 -4.40 -0.25
C SER A 54 -11.29 -4.27 -1.63
N LEU A 55 -10.67 -3.13 -1.93
CA LEU A 55 -9.88 -2.91 -3.14
C LEU A 55 -8.39 -3.12 -2.90
N PHE A 56 -7.89 -2.75 -1.72
CA PHE A 56 -6.45 -2.77 -1.43
C PHE A 56 -5.92 -4.17 -1.10
N ALA A 57 -6.66 -4.97 -0.33
CA ALA A 57 -6.27 -6.33 0.03
C ALA A 57 -5.93 -7.24 -1.17
N PRO A 58 -6.75 -7.33 -2.24
CA PRO A 58 -6.37 -8.12 -3.41
C PRO A 58 -5.17 -7.53 -4.18
N TRP A 59 -4.84 -6.25 -3.97
CA TRP A 59 -3.62 -5.71 -4.54
C TRP A 59 -2.41 -6.21 -3.76
N VAL A 60 -2.45 -6.07 -2.43
CA VAL A 60 -1.36 -6.48 -1.53
C VAL A 60 -1.07 -7.98 -1.65
N ASP A 61 -2.11 -8.79 -1.71
CA ASP A 61 -1.97 -10.26 -1.80
C ASP A 61 -1.35 -10.74 -3.12
N SER A 62 -1.70 -10.11 -4.25
CA SER A 62 -1.45 -10.70 -5.58
C SER A 62 -0.50 -9.92 -6.49
N ARG A 63 -0.30 -8.61 -6.26
CA ARG A 63 0.47 -7.78 -7.20
C ARG A 63 1.46 -6.80 -6.57
N LEU A 64 1.32 -6.52 -5.27
CA LEU A 64 2.20 -5.60 -4.58
C LEU A 64 3.23 -6.36 -3.80
N PHE A 65 4.44 -5.85 -3.85
CA PHE A 65 5.60 -6.44 -3.22
C PHE A 65 6.33 -5.34 -2.47
N PRO A 66 7.03 -5.66 -1.37
CA PRO A 66 7.95 -4.73 -0.73
C PRO A 66 8.89 -4.10 -1.76
N VAL A 67 9.13 -2.80 -1.66
CA VAL A 67 10.05 -2.08 -2.54
C VAL A 67 11.45 -2.69 -2.54
N GLU A 68 11.85 -3.33 -1.44
CA GLU A 68 13.12 -4.04 -1.30
C GLU A 68 13.29 -5.19 -2.31
N GLU A 69 12.18 -5.72 -2.84
CA GLU A 69 12.19 -6.75 -3.89
C GLU A 69 12.21 -6.17 -5.31
N ALA A 70 12.10 -4.85 -5.46
CA ALA A 70 12.18 -4.17 -6.74
C ALA A 70 13.63 -3.75 -7.04
N ASP A 71 13.99 -3.80 -8.32
CA ASP A 71 15.31 -3.31 -8.77
C ASP A 71 15.37 -1.79 -8.60
N SER A 72 16.48 -1.26 -8.10
CA SER A 72 16.61 0.18 -7.81
C SER A 72 16.43 1.07 -9.04
N GLU A 73 16.59 0.51 -10.25
CA GLU A 73 16.36 1.19 -11.54
C GLU A 73 14.87 1.36 -11.88
N ASP A 74 13.98 0.55 -11.28
CA ASP A 74 12.52 0.63 -11.47
C ASP A 74 11.84 1.50 -10.39
N LEU A 75 12.61 2.03 -9.43
CA LEU A 75 12.11 2.89 -8.36
C LEU A 75 12.11 4.37 -8.77
N PRO A 76 11.04 5.12 -8.46
CA PRO A 76 10.97 6.52 -8.78
C PRO A 76 11.87 7.36 -7.86
N ASP A 77 12.41 8.46 -8.39
CA ASP A 77 13.32 9.37 -7.66
C ASP A 77 12.74 9.89 -6.33
N TRP A 78 11.42 10.12 -6.26
CA TRP A 78 10.76 10.60 -5.04
C TRP A 78 10.84 9.59 -3.88
N LEU A 79 10.98 8.30 -4.18
CA LEU A 79 11.12 7.24 -3.19
C LEU A 79 12.57 7.04 -2.74
N GLN A 80 13.55 7.56 -3.49
CA GLN A 80 14.98 7.48 -3.18
C GLN A 80 15.48 8.70 -2.38
N ALA A 81 14.59 9.63 -2.03
CA ALA A 81 14.92 10.83 -1.29
C ALA A 81 14.95 10.56 0.23
N GLU A 82 16.08 10.07 0.75
CA GLU A 82 16.44 10.13 2.18
C GLU A 82 17.19 11.44 2.53
#